data_AF-A0A954RSK4-F1
#
_entry.id   AF-A0A954RSK4-F1
#
_cell.length_a   1.000
_cell.length_b   1.000
_cell.length_c   1.000
_cell.angle_alpha   90.00
_cell.angle_beta   90.00
_cell.angle_gamma   90.00
#
_symmetry.space_group_name_H-M   'P 1'
#
loop_
_entity.id
_entity.type
_entity.pdbx_description
1 polymer ?
#
loop_
_entity_poly.entity_id
_entity_poly.type
_entity_poly.pdbx_seq_one_letter_code
_entity_poly.pdbx_strand_id
1 'polypeptide(L)'
;MRKSLTAETLEARHLLATIVWDGTGTDANWTTPENWSGDVAPVANDDLIFPVGGLQKTNVNDFPVGFSFGSMLLVGNDYALSGNQLQLTGSVSSNGTNNSFGMPVQLGSTGGFSNSSSTFTVSSAIDTNGQDLNLASSGGTLLMTGAISGGGNVITSGSSTVALAGNNSYTGETRVGSSILAVRHDHALGSADNTAASGTIITGTSSSVQLENGVTISNERLSSATSTALFLNSTGINLTNTWTGDIVSGNGSPIYLRPLSSNNRLQLNGAITTNNYVYVQGTSNGTSEINGTLTAYRLNVYEGTVEL
;
A
#
# COMPACT_ATOMS: atom_id res chain seq x y z
N MET A 1 -39.81 53.98 -17.00
CA MET A 1 -38.48 53.38 -16.80
C MET A 1 -38.69 51.88 -16.53
N ARG A 2 -38.52 51.01 -17.54
CA ARG A 2 -38.73 49.55 -17.40
C ARG A 2 -37.48 48.95 -16.75
N LYS A 3 -37.60 48.40 -15.54
CA LYS A 3 -36.54 47.60 -14.91
C LYS A 3 -36.38 46.30 -15.72
N SER A 4 -35.21 46.08 -16.29
CA SER A 4 -34.84 44.79 -16.86
C SER A 4 -34.60 43.81 -15.71
N LEU A 5 -35.31 42.69 -15.70
CA LEU A 5 -35.06 41.57 -14.81
C LEU A 5 -34.03 40.68 -15.50
N THR A 6 -32.79 40.68 -15.03
CA THR A 6 -31.81 39.66 -15.40
C THR A 6 -32.02 38.46 -14.49
N ALA A 7 -32.56 37.38 -15.03
CA ALA A 7 -32.55 36.09 -14.37
C ALA A 7 -31.16 35.48 -14.56
N GLU A 8 -30.39 35.35 -13.48
CA GLU A 8 -29.17 34.56 -13.48
C GLU A 8 -29.56 33.08 -13.60
N THR A 9 -28.97 32.37 -14.56
CA THR A 9 -29.10 30.91 -14.64
C THR A 9 -28.41 30.31 -13.41
N LEU A 10 -29.14 29.52 -12.61
CA LEU A 10 -28.55 28.74 -11.52
C LEU A 10 -27.32 27.99 -12.06
N GLU A 11 -26.16 28.16 -11.42
CA GLU A 11 -24.99 27.30 -11.64
C GLU A 11 -25.44 25.84 -11.61
N ALA A 12 -24.98 25.04 -12.58
CA ALA A 12 -25.24 23.60 -12.58
C ALA A 12 -24.70 23.04 -11.26
N ARG A 13 -25.58 22.49 -10.42
CA ARG A 13 -25.15 21.73 -9.25
C ARG A 13 -24.47 20.46 -9.76
N HIS A 14 -23.15 20.48 -9.92
CA HIS A 14 -22.34 19.26 -9.97
C HIS A 14 -22.36 18.66 -8.55
N LEU A 15 -23.48 18.04 -8.20
CA LEU A 15 -23.56 17.16 -7.04
C LEU A 15 -22.71 15.94 -7.39
N LEU A 16 -21.73 15.62 -6.54
CA LEU A 16 -21.03 14.34 -6.59
C LEU A 16 -22.10 13.24 -6.60
N ALA A 17 -22.23 12.56 -7.74
CA ALA A 17 -23.18 11.49 -7.89
C ALA A 17 -22.47 10.17 -7.63
N THR A 18 -23.17 9.25 -6.98
CA THR A 18 -22.74 7.85 -6.91
C THR A 18 -23.33 7.13 -8.11
N ILE A 19 -22.48 6.72 -9.05
CA ILE A 19 -22.87 6.00 -10.26
C ILE A 19 -22.58 4.51 -10.06
N VAL A 20 -23.55 3.66 -10.38
CA VAL A 20 -23.49 2.22 -10.07
C VAL A 20 -23.35 1.43 -11.37
N TRP A 21 -22.29 0.64 -11.48
CA TRP A 21 -22.09 -0.27 -12.61
C TRP A 21 -23.17 -1.36 -12.59
N ASP A 22 -23.88 -1.54 -13.69
CA ASP A 22 -24.76 -2.70 -13.90
C ASP A 22 -24.26 -3.61 -15.05
N GLY A 23 -23.46 -3.07 -15.98
CA GLY A 23 -22.89 -3.78 -17.11
C GLY A 23 -23.93 -4.32 -18.08
N THR A 24 -25.08 -3.67 -18.23
CA THR A 24 -26.17 -4.17 -19.10
C THR A 24 -26.05 -3.76 -20.58
N GLY A 25 -25.09 -2.90 -20.91
CA GLY A 25 -24.79 -2.47 -22.27
C GLY A 25 -24.23 -3.58 -23.17
N THR A 26 -24.01 -3.25 -24.45
CA THR A 26 -23.52 -4.22 -25.45
C THR A 26 -22.00 -4.45 -25.42
N ASP A 27 -21.28 -3.63 -24.67
CA ASP A 27 -19.84 -3.72 -24.43
C ASP A 27 -19.54 -3.44 -22.96
N ALA A 28 -18.26 -3.53 -22.56
CA ALA A 28 -17.83 -3.33 -21.18
C ALA A 28 -17.10 -1.98 -20.98
N ASN A 29 -17.39 -0.98 -21.80
CA ASN A 29 -16.73 0.32 -21.76
C ASN A 29 -17.41 1.24 -20.74
N TRP A 30 -16.61 2.03 -20.02
CA TRP A 30 -17.12 2.96 -19.01
C TRP A 30 -17.80 4.19 -19.62
N THR A 31 -17.50 4.57 -20.86
CA THR A 31 -18.19 5.68 -21.54
C THR A 31 -19.59 5.30 -22.08
N THR A 32 -19.91 4.01 -22.19
CA THR A 32 -21.22 3.51 -22.63
C THR A 32 -22.27 3.73 -21.52
N PRO A 33 -23.26 4.62 -21.70
CA PRO A 33 -24.22 4.94 -20.64
C PRO A 33 -25.00 3.73 -20.14
N GLU A 34 -25.36 2.79 -21.03
CA GLU A 34 -26.14 1.58 -20.72
C GLU A 34 -25.39 0.57 -19.81
N ASN A 35 -24.11 0.78 -19.52
CA ASN A 35 -23.39 -0.01 -18.52
C ASN A 35 -23.54 0.50 -17.08
N TRP A 36 -24.22 1.63 -16.91
CA TRP A 36 -24.42 2.29 -15.64
C TRP A 36 -25.89 2.42 -15.34
N SER A 37 -26.26 2.11 -14.09
CA SER A 37 -27.63 2.18 -13.62
C SER A 37 -28.22 3.56 -13.85
N GLY A 38 -29.30 3.61 -14.64
CA GLY A 38 -29.95 4.85 -15.04
C GLY A 38 -29.55 5.35 -16.43
N ASP A 39 -28.75 4.56 -17.17
CA ASP A 39 -28.29 4.83 -18.53
C ASP A 39 -27.54 6.16 -18.65
N VAL A 40 -26.68 6.44 -17.67
CA VAL A 40 -25.87 7.67 -17.59
C VAL A 40 -24.42 7.30 -17.25
N ALA A 41 -23.52 7.58 -18.20
CA ALA A 41 -22.09 7.41 -17.98
C ALA A 41 -21.57 8.42 -16.92
N PRO A 42 -20.53 8.06 -16.15
CA PRO A 42 -19.94 8.93 -15.15
C PRO A 42 -19.47 10.26 -15.71
N VAL A 43 -19.59 11.30 -14.89
CA VAL A 43 -18.92 12.59 -15.12
C VAL A 43 -17.75 12.78 -14.16
N ALA A 44 -16.97 13.84 -14.38
CA ALA A 44 -15.76 14.08 -13.61
C ALA A 44 -16.03 14.16 -12.10
N ASN A 45 -15.21 13.45 -11.33
CA ASN A 45 -15.24 13.32 -9.87
C ASN A 45 -16.42 12.51 -9.30
N ASP A 46 -17.24 11.84 -10.12
CA ASP A 46 -18.26 10.94 -9.59
C ASP A 46 -17.64 9.78 -8.79
N ASP A 47 -18.40 9.30 -7.81
CA ASP A 47 -18.08 8.09 -7.05
C ASP A 47 -18.66 6.88 -7.78
N LEU A 48 -17.88 5.81 -7.91
CA LEU A 48 -18.29 4.61 -8.64
C LEU A 48 -18.55 3.44 -7.67
N ILE A 49 -19.64 2.70 -7.90
CA ILE A 49 -19.91 1.45 -7.19
C ILE A 49 -19.94 0.29 -8.20
N PHE A 50 -19.19 -0.76 -7.89
CA PHE A 50 -19.20 -2.04 -8.59
C PHE A 50 -19.89 -3.07 -7.69
N PRO A 51 -21.22 -3.28 -7.84
CA PRO A 51 -22.05 -4.03 -6.90
C PRO A 51 -21.88 -5.55 -7.05
N VAL A 52 -22.46 -6.34 -6.14
CA VAL A 52 -22.46 -7.81 -6.21
C VAL A 52 -23.12 -8.33 -7.50
N GLY A 53 -24.21 -7.70 -7.92
CA GLY A 53 -25.03 -8.11 -9.07
C GLY A 53 -24.62 -7.52 -10.42
N GLY A 54 -23.55 -6.73 -10.49
CA GLY A 54 -23.10 -6.16 -11.76
C GLY A 54 -22.63 -7.23 -12.74
N LEU A 55 -23.02 -7.08 -14.00
CA LEU A 55 -22.56 -7.90 -15.11
C LEU A 55 -21.21 -7.37 -15.62
N GLN A 56 -20.66 -7.99 -16.67
CA GLN A 56 -19.44 -7.54 -17.36
C GLN A 56 -18.32 -7.12 -16.39
N LYS A 57 -17.99 -8.03 -15.47
CA LYS A 57 -17.05 -7.77 -14.37
C LYS A 57 -15.62 -7.52 -14.84
N THR A 58 -15.28 -7.96 -16.04
CA THR A 58 -14.11 -7.49 -16.77
C THR A 58 -14.55 -6.30 -17.62
N ASN A 59 -14.15 -5.10 -17.22
CA ASN A 59 -14.55 -3.87 -17.89
C ASN A 59 -13.35 -2.92 -18.08
N VAL A 60 -13.55 -1.94 -18.95
CA VAL A 60 -12.50 -1.07 -19.46
C VAL A 60 -12.89 0.39 -19.26
N ASN A 61 -12.09 1.10 -18.48
CA ASN A 61 -12.10 2.55 -18.47
C ASN A 61 -11.53 3.07 -19.79
N ASP A 62 -12.40 3.53 -20.66
CA ASP A 62 -12.09 4.11 -21.96
C ASP A 62 -12.24 5.64 -22.00
N PHE A 63 -12.48 6.28 -20.84
CA PHE A 63 -12.40 7.74 -20.73
C PHE A 63 -11.01 8.26 -21.11
N PRO A 64 -10.89 9.53 -21.56
CA PRO A 64 -9.59 10.13 -21.86
C PRO A 64 -8.61 10.03 -20.70
N VAL A 65 -7.31 9.93 -21.01
CA VAL A 65 -6.24 9.92 -20.02
C VAL A 65 -6.36 11.12 -19.06
N GLY A 66 -6.30 10.85 -17.77
CA GLY A 66 -6.40 11.86 -16.71
C GLY A 66 -7.82 12.28 -16.35
N PHE A 67 -8.85 11.62 -16.90
CA PHE A 67 -10.22 11.82 -16.45
C PHE A 67 -10.32 11.54 -14.94
N SER A 68 -10.96 12.45 -14.21
CA SER A 68 -11.00 12.38 -12.76
C SER A 68 -12.20 11.58 -12.26
N PHE A 69 -11.95 10.72 -11.28
CA PHE A 69 -12.98 10.02 -10.52
C PHE A 69 -12.83 10.34 -9.03
N GLY A 70 -13.94 10.26 -8.30
CA GLY A 70 -13.98 10.36 -6.85
C GLY A 70 -13.40 9.11 -6.20
N SER A 71 -14.24 8.42 -5.44
CA SER A 71 -13.95 7.11 -4.85
C SER A 71 -14.54 5.98 -5.69
N MET A 72 -14.00 4.77 -5.51
CA MET A 72 -14.54 3.56 -6.12
C MET A 72 -14.76 2.49 -5.06
N LEU A 73 -15.91 1.83 -5.08
CA LEU A 73 -16.24 0.76 -4.16
C LEU A 73 -16.58 -0.52 -4.92
N LEU A 74 -15.74 -1.54 -4.77
CA LEU A 74 -15.96 -2.88 -5.31
C LEU A 74 -16.61 -3.75 -4.23
N VAL A 75 -17.94 -3.82 -4.28
CA VAL A 75 -18.73 -4.67 -3.37
C VAL A 75 -18.77 -6.11 -3.86
N GLY A 76 -18.85 -6.32 -5.17
CA GLY A 76 -18.88 -7.67 -5.75
C GLY A 76 -17.50 -8.32 -5.86
N ASN A 77 -17.54 -9.62 -6.14
CA ASN A 77 -16.35 -10.45 -6.39
C ASN A 77 -15.98 -10.45 -7.87
N ASP A 78 -14.73 -10.81 -8.17
CA ASP A 78 -14.22 -11.10 -9.52
C ASP A 78 -14.24 -9.92 -10.50
N TYR A 79 -14.26 -8.69 -10.01
CA TYR A 79 -14.08 -7.52 -10.87
C TYR A 79 -12.63 -7.43 -11.36
N ALA A 80 -12.46 -7.20 -12.65
CA ALA A 80 -11.18 -6.92 -13.29
C ALA A 80 -11.28 -5.59 -14.04
N LEU A 81 -10.87 -4.52 -13.36
CA LEU A 81 -10.94 -3.16 -13.88
C LEU A 81 -9.63 -2.81 -14.60
N SER A 82 -9.70 -2.39 -15.86
CA SER A 82 -8.54 -2.11 -16.70
C SER A 82 -8.78 -0.85 -17.56
N GLY A 83 -7.78 -0.39 -18.31
CA GLY A 83 -7.95 0.70 -19.27
C GLY A 83 -7.04 1.90 -19.04
N ASN A 84 -7.51 3.07 -19.45
CA ASN A 84 -6.74 4.32 -19.49
C ASN A 84 -6.39 4.84 -18.09
N GLN A 85 -5.33 5.66 -18.02
CA GLN A 85 -4.95 6.35 -16.79
C GLN A 85 -6.07 7.27 -16.31
N LEU A 86 -6.31 7.28 -15.01
CA LEU A 86 -7.25 8.19 -14.35
C LEU A 86 -6.57 9.07 -13.30
N GLN A 87 -7.21 10.19 -12.97
CA GLN A 87 -6.90 10.94 -11.77
C GLN A 87 -7.85 10.50 -10.64
N LEU A 88 -7.31 10.08 -9.50
CA LEU A 88 -8.10 9.64 -8.35
C LEU A 88 -8.14 10.74 -7.28
N THR A 89 -9.34 11.25 -6.98
CA THR A 89 -9.53 12.28 -5.94
C THR A 89 -10.06 11.72 -4.62
N GLY A 90 -10.42 10.44 -4.60
CA GLY A 90 -10.84 9.68 -3.42
C GLY A 90 -10.01 8.41 -3.22
N SER A 91 -10.67 7.29 -2.94
CA SER A 91 -10.00 5.99 -2.71
C SER A 91 -10.74 4.84 -3.38
N VAL A 92 -10.01 3.76 -3.67
CA VAL A 92 -10.57 2.50 -4.18
C VAL A 92 -10.67 1.51 -3.02
N SER A 93 -11.85 1.00 -2.74
CA SER A 93 -12.09 0.03 -1.65
C SER A 93 -12.68 -1.27 -2.21
N SER A 94 -12.05 -2.40 -1.89
CA SER A 94 -12.52 -3.73 -2.27
C SER A 94 -13.06 -4.49 -1.05
N ASN A 95 -14.36 -4.80 -1.10
CA ASN A 95 -15.04 -5.64 -0.11
C ASN A 95 -15.32 -7.05 -0.64
N GLY A 96 -15.29 -7.24 -1.95
CA GLY A 96 -15.36 -8.56 -2.57
C GLY A 96 -14.02 -9.29 -2.64
N THR A 97 -14.07 -10.55 -3.06
CA THR A 97 -12.90 -11.41 -3.29
C THR A 97 -12.43 -11.38 -4.73
N ASN A 98 -11.15 -11.67 -4.97
CA ASN A 98 -10.58 -11.88 -6.30
C ASN A 98 -10.78 -10.67 -7.25
N ASN A 99 -10.79 -9.47 -6.67
CA ASN A 99 -10.85 -8.24 -7.42
C ASN A 99 -9.45 -7.85 -7.90
N SER A 100 -9.39 -7.18 -9.06
CA SER A 100 -8.16 -6.62 -9.61
C SER A 100 -8.39 -5.24 -10.19
N PHE A 101 -7.38 -4.39 -10.04
CA PHE A 101 -7.38 -3.00 -10.51
C PHE A 101 -6.07 -2.76 -11.27
N GLY A 102 -6.18 -2.47 -12.56
CA GLY A 102 -5.05 -2.36 -13.49
C GLY A 102 -5.02 -1.08 -14.33
N MET A 103 -5.76 -0.05 -13.93
CA MET A 103 -5.74 1.27 -14.57
C MET A 103 -4.65 2.14 -13.94
N PRO A 104 -3.71 2.74 -14.69
CA PRO A 104 -2.74 3.65 -14.10
C PRO A 104 -3.42 4.80 -13.35
N VAL A 105 -2.84 5.24 -12.24
CA VAL A 105 -3.43 6.27 -11.37
C VAL A 105 -2.45 7.40 -11.17
N GLN A 106 -2.94 8.63 -11.30
CA GLN A 106 -2.33 9.79 -10.65
C GLN A 106 -3.23 10.22 -9.49
N LEU A 107 -2.66 10.43 -8.29
CA LEU A 107 -3.45 10.97 -7.18
C LEU A 107 -3.74 12.47 -7.41
N GLY A 108 -5.02 12.83 -7.41
CA GLY A 108 -5.49 14.22 -7.36
C GLY A 108 -5.55 14.76 -5.93
N SER A 109 -5.79 13.87 -4.96
CA SER A 109 -5.85 14.14 -3.52
C SER A 109 -5.26 12.97 -2.74
N THR A 110 -4.97 13.18 -1.44
CA THR A 110 -4.65 12.07 -0.54
C THR A 110 -5.75 11.01 -0.57
N GLY A 111 -5.35 9.76 -0.77
CA GLY A 111 -6.26 8.65 -1.03
C GLY A 111 -5.50 7.33 -1.17
N GLY A 112 -6.13 6.29 -1.69
CA GLY A 112 -5.42 5.05 -2.00
C GLY A 112 -6.32 3.84 -2.10
N PHE A 113 -5.85 2.71 -1.57
CA PHE A 113 -6.47 1.40 -1.79
C PHE A 113 -6.76 0.70 -0.47
N SER A 114 -7.96 0.15 -0.34
CA SER A 114 -8.33 -0.66 0.83
C SER A 114 -8.90 -2.02 0.43
N ASN A 115 -8.67 -3.02 1.28
CA ASN A 115 -9.19 -4.37 1.13
C ASN A 115 -9.74 -4.89 2.47
N SER A 116 -10.93 -5.50 2.43
CA SER A 116 -11.57 -6.10 3.62
C SER A 116 -11.86 -7.60 3.50
N SER A 117 -11.42 -8.24 2.42
CA SER A 117 -11.74 -9.64 2.10
C SER A 117 -10.49 -10.48 1.84
N SER A 118 -10.48 -11.36 0.83
CA SER A 118 -9.31 -12.18 0.47
C SER A 118 -8.20 -11.33 -0.19
N THR A 119 -7.76 -11.66 -1.40
CA THR A 119 -6.75 -10.86 -2.11
C THR A 119 -7.43 -9.81 -3.00
N PHE A 120 -6.99 -8.56 -2.88
CA PHE A 120 -7.23 -7.50 -3.85
C PHE A 120 -5.90 -7.16 -4.54
N THR A 121 -5.83 -7.35 -5.86
CA THR A 121 -4.59 -7.12 -6.62
C THR A 121 -4.62 -5.78 -7.34
N VAL A 122 -3.69 -4.90 -7.01
CA VAL A 122 -3.48 -3.63 -7.70
C VAL A 122 -2.23 -3.75 -8.55
N SER A 123 -2.42 -3.79 -9.86
CA SER A 123 -1.35 -3.87 -10.88
C SER A 123 -1.03 -2.54 -11.54
N SER A 124 -1.74 -1.49 -11.13
CA SER A 124 -1.59 -0.13 -11.63
C SER A 124 -0.24 0.49 -11.28
N ALA A 125 0.36 1.18 -12.26
CA ALA A 125 1.34 2.22 -11.95
C ALA A 125 0.62 3.37 -11.22
N ILE A 126 1.18 3.82 -10.10
CA ILE A 126 0.62 4.88 -9.25
C ILE A 126 1.62 6.01 -9.14
N ASP A 127 1.27 7.19 -9.65
CA ASP A 127 1.95 8.44 -9.35
C ASP A 127 1.28 9.12 -8.15
N THR A 128 1.99 9.21 -7.03
CA THR A 128 1.49 9.86 -5.82
C THR A 128 1.30 11.36 -6.00
N ASN A 129 1.98 11.99 -6.97
CA ASN A 129 1.83 13.42 -7.28
C ASN A 129 1.95 14.33 -6.02
N GLY A 130 2.80 13.94 -5.07
CA GLY A 130 3.00 14.64 -3.81
C GLY A 130 1.92 14.40 -2.72
N GLN A 131 0.90 13.60 -3.01
CA GLN A 131 -0.18 13.23 -2.08
C GLN A 131 0.14 11.94 -1.34
N ASP A 132 -0.37 11.80 -0.12
CA ASP A 132 -0.20 10.55 0.63
C ASP A 132 -1.01 9.41 -0.01
N LEU A 133 -0.35 8.27 -0.20
CA LEU A 133 -0.96 7.01 -0.64
C LEU A 133 -1.26 6.12 0.57
N ASN A 134 -2.54 6.02 0.92
CA ASN A 134 -3.03 5.18 2.01
C ASN A 134 -3.36 3.77 1.51
N LEU A 135 -2.69 2.76 2.06
CA LEU A 135 -2.88 1.36 1.75
C LEU A 135 -3.39 0.63 2.99
N ALA A 136 -4.58 0.03 2.91
CA ALA A 136 -5.20 -0.61 4.07
C ALA A 136 -5.67 -2.03 3.76
N SER A 137 -5.39 -2.99 4.65
CA SER A 137 -5.98 -4.32 4.55
C SER A 137 -6.53 -4.75 5.90
N SER A 138 -7.84 -4.86 6.05
CA SER A 138 -8.50 -5.41 7.25
C SER A 138 -8.87 -6.88 7.12
N GLY A 139 -8.89 -7.41 5.89
CA GLY A 139 -8.95 -8.83 5.58
C GLY A 139 -7.86 -9.20 4.57
N GLY A 140 -7.38 -10.44 4.61
CA GLY A 140 -6.55 -11.02 3.56
C GLY A 140 -5.31 -10.20 3.18
N THR A 141 -5.12 -9.94 1.89
CA THR A 141 -3.96 -9.23 1.38
C THR A 141 -4.34 -8.18 0.34
N LEU A 142 -3.96 -6.93 0.59
CA LEU A 142 -3.86 -5.91 -0.44
C LEU A 142 -2.49 -6.09 -1.14
N LEU A 143 -2.51 -6.59 -2.37
CA LEU A 143 -1.31 -6.90 -3.13
C LEU A 143 -1.02 -5.81 -4.16
N MET A 144 0.01 -5.02 -3.93
CA MET A 144 0.49 -3.98 -4.83
C MET A 144 1.63 -4.53 -5.71
N THR A 145 1.36 -4.74 -6.99
CA THR A 145 2.34 -5.25 -7.97
C THR A 145 2.83 -4.20 -8.96
N GLY A 146 2.03 -3.15 -9.19
CA GLY A 146 2.44 -2.02 -10.01
C GLY A 146 3.43 -1.11 -9.28
N ALA A 147 4.19 -0.33 -10.07
CA ALA A 147 5.17 0.63 -9.55
C ALA A 147 4.48 1.84 -8.90
N ILE A 148 5.02 2.29 -7.76
CA ILE A 148 4.61 3.52 -7.07
C ILE A 148 5.73 4.55 -7.24
N SER A 149 5.40 5.76 -7.71
CA SER A 149 6.32 6.88 -7.93
C SER A 149 5.79 8.18 -7.33
N GLY A 150 6.57 9.26 -7.37
CA GLY A 150 6.17 10.59 -6.90
C GLY A 150 6.65 10.93 -5.48
N GLY A 151 6.35 12.14 -5.03
CA GLY A 151 6.91 12.68 -3.78
C GLY A 151 6.10 12.42 -2.50
N GLY A 152 4.91 11.81 -2.61
CA GLY A 152 4.04 11.56 -1.46
C GLY A 152 4.47 10.37 -0.60
N ASN A 153 3.97 10.31 0.63
CA ASN A 153 4.26 9.21 1.54
C ASN A 153 3.44 7.96 1.19
N VAL A 154 3.94 6.79 1.56
CA VAL A 154 3.18 5.53 1.51
C VAL A 154 2.82 5.12 2.94
N ILE A 155 1.53 5.02 3.24
CA ILE A 155 1.04 4.79 4.60
C ILE A 155 0.27 3.48 4.62
N THR A 156 0.71 2.50 5.43
CA THR A 156 0.04 1.21 5.56
C THR A 156 -0.77 1.10 6.84
N SER A 157 -1.93 0.45 6.77
CA SER A 157 -2.81 0.24 7.93
C SER A 157 -3.72 -0.99 7.74
N GLY A 158 -4.58 -1.24 8.72
CA GLY A 158 -5.50 -2.38 8.72
C GLY A 158 -4.83 -3.66 9.22
N SER A 159 -5.57 -4.42 10.04
CA SER A 159 -5.06 -5.55 10.83
C SER A 159 -4.57 -6.77 10.05
N SER A 160 -4.46 -6.68 8.73
CA SER A 160 -3.99 -7.76 7.84
C SER A 160 -2.73 -7.33 7.06
N THR A 161 -2.50 -7.90 5.88
CA THR A 161 -1.26 -7.71 5.12
C THR A 161 -1.43 -6.71 3.99
N VAL A 162 -0.54 -5.73 3.91
CA VAL A 162 -0.28 -4.92 2.71
C VAL A 162 1.04 -5.41 2.12
N ALA A 163 1.02 -5.89 0.88
CA ALA A 163 2.20 -6.42 0.21
C ALA A 163 2.67 -5.48 -0.90
N LEU A 164 3.88 -4.94 -0.77
CA LEU A 164 4.56 -4.18 -1.81
C LEU A 164 5.51 -5.10 -2.59
N ALA A 165 5.14 -5.39 -3.84
CA ALA A 165 5.88 -6.25 -4.75
C ALA A 165 6.34 -5.54 -6.04
N GLY A 166 5.99 -4.26 -6.20
CA GLY A 166 6.40 -3.43 -7.33
C GLY A 166 7.82 -2.90 -7.20
N ASN A 167 8.40 -2.52 -8.33
CA ASN A 167 9.63 -1.72 -8.39
C ASN A 167 9.28 -0.25 -8.17
N ASN A 168 9.38 0.22 -6.93
CA ASN A 168 8.90 1.53 -6.52
C ASN A 168 10.03 2.58 -6.54
N SER A 169 9.66 3.82 -6.82
CA SER A 169 10.58 4.96 -6.90
C SER A 169 10.01 6.23 -6.25
N TYR A 170 9.01 6.11 -5.38
CA TYR A 170 8.56 7.25 -4.58
C TYR A 170 9.68 7.72 -3.64
N THR A 171 9.64 8.99 -3.25
CA THR A 171 10.69 9.61 -2.43
C THR A 171 10.23 10.00 -1.04
N GLY A 172 8.92 9.87 -0.74
CA GLY A 172 8.37 10.10 0.59
C GLY A 172 8.63 8.94 1.55
N GLU A 173 8.26 9.13 2.82
CA GLU A 173 8.44 8.14 3.88
C GLU A 173 7.46 6.96 3.72
N THR A 174 7.89 5.76 4.12
CA THR A 174 6.99 4.62 4.33
C THR A 174 6.56 4.56 5.80
N ARG A 175 5.27 4.74 6.08
CA ARG A 175 4.71 4.73 7.44
C ARG A 175 3.90 3.48 7.68
N VAL A 176 4.43 2.60 8.54
CA VAL A 176 3.79 1.32 8.87
C VAL A 176 2.92 1.51 10.12
N GLY A 177 1.63 1.73 9.90
CA GLY A 177 0.59 1.65 10.94
C GLY A 177 0.18 0.20 11.21
N SER A 178 -0.92 0.00 11.94
CA SER A 178 -1.42 -1.31 12.41
C SER A 178 -1.66 -2.33 11.29
N SER A 179 -0.60 -2.94 10.75
CA SER A 179 -0.57 -3.84 9.59
C SER A 179 0.73 -4.64 9.53
N ILE A 180 0.71 -5.74 8.76
CA ILE A 180 1.96 -6.36 8.28
C ILE A 180 2.27 -5.76 6.91
N LEU A 181 3.40 -5.04 6.81
CA LEU A 181 3.95 -4.61 5.53
C LEU A 181 4.86 -5.72 5.00
N ALA A 182 4.36 -6.50 4.03
CA ALA A 182 5.15 -7.51 3.33
C ALA A 182 5.93 -6.86 2.18
N VAL A 183 7.25 -7.02 2.19
CA VAL A 183 8.21 -6.46 1.25
C VAL A 183 8.71 -7.60 0.37
N ARG A 184 8.34 -7.55 -0.92
CA ARG A 184 8.52 -8.67 -1.87
C ARG A 184 9.40 -8.32 -3.08
N HIS A 185 9.99 -7.13 -3.10
CA HIS A 185 10.88 -6.67 -4.15
C HIS A 185 12.00 -5.81 -3.54
N ASP A 186 13.20 -5.83 -4.13
CA ASP A 186 14.39 -5.11 -3.62
C ASP A 186 14.18 -3.59 -3.53
N HIS A 187 13.35 -3.06 -4.43
CA HIS A 187 12.93 -1.65 -4.48
C HIS A 187 11.48 -1.42 -4.01
N ALA A 188 10.92 -2.30 -3.19
CA ALA A 188 9.53 -2.15 -2.73
C ALA A 188 9.29 -0.92 -1.84
N LEU A 189 10.33 -0.40 -1.18
CA LEU A 189 10.22 0.72 -0.22
C LEU A 189 10.57 2.09 -0.83
N GLY A 190 10.66 2.18 -2.17
CA GLY A 190 10.93 3.44 -2.86
C GLY A 190 12.41 3.77 -2.94
N SER A 191 12.71 5.06 -3.08
CA SER A 191 14.09 5.57 -3.10
C SER A 191 14.64 5.62 -1.68
N ALA A 192 15.87 5.15 -1.49
CA ALA A 192 16.48 5.00 -0.17
C ALA A 192 17.84 5.72 -0.11
N ASP A 193 18.05 6.53 0.92
CA ASP A 193 19.31 7.26 1.18
C ASP A 193 19.83 7.11 2.61
N ASN A 194 19.25 6.17 3.36
CA ASN A 194 19.51 5.89 4.77
C ASN A 194 19.17 7.06 5.72
N THR A 195 18.32 7.99 5.29
CA THR A 195 17.78 9.07 6.13
C THR A 195 16.34 8.79 6.55
N ALA A 196 15.80 9.64 7.44
CA ALA A 196 14.39 9.53 7.83
C ALA A 196 13.43 10.04 6.75
N ALA A 197 13.88 10.93 5.85
CA ALA A 197 12.98 11.58 4.88
C ALA A 197 12.45 10.60 3.82
N SER A 198 13.25 9.60 3.47
CA SER A 198 12.88 8.52 2.56
C SER A 198 12.86 7.15 3.25
N GLY A 199 12.80 7.15 4.60
CA GLY A 199 12.92 5.93 5.39
C GLY A 199 11.59 5.22 5.63
N THR A 200 11.67 4.11 6.36
CA THR A 200 10.52 3.34 6.82
C THR A 200 10.39 3.51 8.32
N ILE A 201 9.21 3.93 8.79
CA ILE A 201 8.92 4.10 10.21
C ILE A 201 7.73 3.25 10.65
N ILE A 202 7.94 2.45 11.70
CA ILE A 202 6.88 1.73 12.39
C ILE A 202 6.20 2.68 13.39
N THR A 203 4.91 2.93 13.17
CA THR A 203 4.10 3.89 13.96
C THR A 203 2.97 3.22 14.75
N GLY A 204 2.47 2.07 14.30
CA GLY A 204 1.43 1.32 15.02
C GLY A 204 2.00 0.28 16.00
N THR A 205 1.31 0.02 17.10
CA THR A 205 1.72 -0.94 18.14
C THR A 205 1.62 -2.41 17.72
N SER A 206 0.81 -2.72 16.72
CA SER A 206 0.63 -4.07 16.16
C SER A 206 1.07 -4.08 14.70
N SER A 207 2.30 -3.66 14.45
CA SER A 207 2.82 -3.49 13.09
C SER A 207 4.17 -4.16 12.92
N SER A 208 4.46 -4.63 11.72
CA SER A 208 5.76 -5.21 11.39
C SER A 208 6.10 -4.99 9.93
N VAL A 209 7.39 -4.85 9.66
CA VAL A 209 7.96 -5.01 8.31
C VAL A 209 8.33 -6.48 8.16
N GLN A 210 7.90 -7.12 7.07
CA GLN A 210 8.15 -8.53 6.78
C GLN A 210 8.85 -8.68 5.43
N LEU A 211 10.10 -9.11 5.45
CA LEU A 211 10.87 -9.42 4.25
C LEU A 211 10.52 -10.84 3.77
N GLU A 212 10.25 -10.97 2.47
CA GLU A 212 9.91 -12.25 1.84
C GLU A 212 10.73 -12.45 0.56
N ASN A 213 10.77 -13.68 0.05
CA ASN A 213 11.31 -14.02 -1.27
C ASN A 213 12.82 -13.74 -1.49
N GLY A 214 13.61 -13.57 -0.44
CA GLY A 214 15.05 -13.37 -0.56
C GLY A 214 15.46 -11.97 -1.00
N VAL A 215 14.65 -10.96 -0.65
CA VAL A 215 14.89 -9.56 -1.02
C VAL A 215 16.16 -9.00 -0.38
N THR A 216 16.80 -8.06 -1.08
CA THR A 216 17.86 -7.21 -0.55
C THR A 216 17.41 -5.76 -0.55
N ILE A 217 17.06 -5.24 0.63
CA ILE A 217 16.66 -3.84 0.79
C ILE A 217 17.90 -2.99 1.05
N SER A 218 18.25 -2.19 0.04
CA SER A 218 19.49 -1.43 0.02
C SER A 218 19.31 0.00 0.55
N ASN A 219 20.13 0.39 1.51
CA ASN A 219 20.22 1.74 2.09
C ASN A 219 18.91 2.31 2.66
N GLU A 220 17.95 1.45 2.96
CA GLU A 220 16.69 1.89 3.59
C GLU A 220 16.87 2.01 5.10
N ARG A 221 16.54 3.18 5.66
CA ARG A 221 16.53 3.35 7.12
C ARG A 221 15.24 2.78 7.68
N LEU A 222 15.32 1.85 8.64
CA LEU A 222 14.17 1.39 9.41
C LEU A 222 14.16 2.05 10.78
N SER A 223 13.01 2.56 11.20
CA SER A 223 12.86 3.14 12.52
C SER A 223 11.52 2.82 13.16
N SER A 224 11.37 3.19 14.43
CA SER A 224 10.07 3.15 15.11
C SER A 224 9.80 4.42 15.89
N ALA A 225 8.51 4.72 16.08
CA ALA A 225 8.07 5.76 16.98
C ALA A 225 8.46 5.45 18.45
N THR A 226 8.44 6.48 19.30
CA THR A 226 8.66 6.36 20.75
C THR A 226 7.67 5.38 21.37
N SER A 227 8.15 4.54 22.29
CA SER A 227 7.35 3.50 22.96
C SER A 227 6.63 2.52 22.02
N THR A 228 7.10 2.40 20.78
CA THR A 228 6.58 1.50 19.75
C THR A 228 7.65 0.49 19.37
N ALA A 229 7.42 -0.78 19.69
CA ALA A 229 8.33 -1.86 19.35
C ALA A 229 8.53 -1.96 17.83
N LEU A 230 9.79 -2.18 17.43
CA LEU A 230 10.17 -2.36 16.03
C LEU A 230 10.23 -3.86 15.74
N PHE A 231 9.35 -4.36 14.88
CA PHE A 231 9.35 -5.76 14.44
C PHE A 231 9.82 -5.86 12.99
N LEU A 232 10.99 -6.48 12.80
CA LEU A 232 11.51 -6.87 11.49
C LEU A 232 11.45 -8.39 11.36
N ASN A 233 10.48 -8.85 10.58
CA ASN A 233 10.28 -10.25 10.27
C ASN A 233 11.00 -10.61 8.96
N SER A 234 11.44 -11.85 8.88
CA SER A 234 11.99 -12.46 7.68
C SER A 234 11.36 -13.84 7.52
N THR A 235 10.79 -14.12 6.36
CA THR A 235 10.12 -15.40 6.07
C THR A 235 10.68 -16.03 4.79
N GLY A 236 10.43 -17.34 4.65
CA GLY A 236 10.89 -18.15 3.52
C GLY A 236 11.96 -19.18 3.91
N ILE A 237 11.87 -20.36 3.31
CA ILE A 237 12.67 -21.54 3.68
C ILE A 237 13.99 -21.55 2.89
N ASN A 238 15.12 -21.86 3.55
CA ASN A 238 16.44 -21.97 2.92
C ASN A 238 16.84 -20.72 2.10
N LEU A 239 16.50 -19.53 2.58
CA LEU A 239 16.83 -18.28 1.90
C LEU A 239 17.37 -17.23 2.87
N THR A 240 17.98 -16.20 2.30
CA THR A 240 18.44 -15.02 3.03
C THR A 240 17.65 -13.80 2.57
N ASN A 241 17.05 -13.07 3.51
CA ASN A 241 16.58 -11.71 3.28
C ASN A 241 17.60 -10.75 3.91
N THR A 242 17.91 -9.65 3.21
CA THR A 242 18.97 -8.72 3.60
C THR A 242 18.45 -7.31 3.77
N TRP A 243 18.87 -6.65 4.84
CA TRP A 243 18.62 -5.23 5.10
C TRP A 243 19.97 -4.52 5.27
N THR A 244 20.26 -3.50 4.46
CA THR A 244 21.58 -2.85 4.48
C THR A 244 21.61 -1.46 5.08
N GLY A 245 20.46 -0.78 5.25
CA GLY A 245 20.41 0.51 5.93
C GLY A 245 20.31 0.38 7.45
N ASP A 246 20.36 1.51 8.14
CA ASP A 246 20.37 1.56 9.59
C ASP A 246 19.00 1.21 10.18
N ILE A 247 19.01 0.53 11.32
CA ILE A 247 17.83 0.22 12.13
C ILE A 247 17.92 1.01 13.43
N VAL A 248 16.98 1.93 13.66
CA VAL A 248 17.00 2.80 14.83
C VAL A 248 15.64 2.84 15.52
N SER A 249 15.56 2.32 16.74
CA SER A 249 14.31 2.36 17.50
C SER A 249 14.04 3.74 18.11
N GLY A 250 12.77 4.09 18.26
CA GLY A 250 12.37 5.21 19.11
C GLY A 250 12.81 5.03 20.57
N ASN A 251 12.79 6.12 21.34
CA ASN A 251 13.17 6.07 22.75
C ASN A 251 12.27 5.09 23.52
N GLY A 252 12.88 4.18 24.29
CA GLY A 252 12.15 3.19 25.07
C GLY A 252 11.55 2.06 24.24
N SER A 253 11.83 1.98 22.95
CA SER A 253 11.32 0.95 22.05
C SER A 253 12.31 -0.21 21.89
N PRO A 254 11.91 -1.46 22.15
CA PRO A 254 12.74 -2.61 21.80
C PRO A 254 12.74 -2.89 20.29
N ILE A 255 13.77 -3.60 19.82
CA ILE A 255 13.87 -4.13 18.46
C ILE A 255 13.71 -5.65 18.51
N TYR A 256 12.87 -6.20 17.64
CA TYR A 256 12.67 -7.63 17.46
C TYR A 256 13.10 -8.05 16.05
N LEU A 257 14.12 -8.90 15.98
CA LEU A 257 14.63 -9.54 14.78
C LEU A 257 14.09 -10.95 14.70
N ARG A 258 13.33 -11.27 13.66
CA ARG A 258 12.49 -12.48 13.64
C ARG A 258 12.64 -13.26 12.34
N PRO A 259 13.65 -14.16 12.24
CA PRO A 259 13.73 -15.14 11.15
C PRO A 259 12.73 -16.29 11.40
N LEU A 260 11.53 -16.16 10.83
CA LEU A 260 10.33 -16.96 11.16
C LEU A 260 10.13 -18.21 10.30
N SER A 261 11.16 -18.67 9.60
CA SER A 261 11.07 -19.85 8.73
C SER A 261 12.30 -20.74 8.85
N SER A 262 12.17 -22.01 8.47
CA SER A 262 13.27 -22.98 8.60
C SER A 262 14.45 -22.62 7.72
N ASN A 263 15.66 -22.59 8.31
CA ASN A 263 16.89 -22.16 7.65
C ASN A 263 16.76 -20.78 6.97
N ASN A 264 15.90 -19.91 7.52
CA ASN A 264 15.79 -18.53 7.09
C ASN A 264 16.90 -17.71 7.73
N ARG A 265 17.57 -16.88 6.93
CA ARG A 265 18.61 -15.97 7.39
C ARG A 265 18.14 -14.54 7.21
N LEU A 266 18.14 -13.76 8.29
CA LEU A 266 17.94 -12.32 8.26
C LEU A 266 19.32 -11.68 8.40
N GLN A 267 19.84 -11.15 7.30
CA GLN A 267 21.15 -10.50 7.25
C GLN A 267 21.01 -8.98 7.39
N LEU A 268 21.77 -8.40 8.32
CA LEU A 268 21.66 -7.00 8.73
C LEU A 268 23.04 -6.34 8.59
N ASN A 269 23.19 -5.51 7.55
CA ASN A 269 24.48 -4.90 7.21
C ASN A 269 24.61 -3.44 7.67
N GLY A 270 23.50 -2.77 7.98
CA GLY A 270 23.50 -1.42 8.56
C GLY A 270 23.63 -1.42 10.08
N ALA A 271 23.83 -0.24 10.68
CA ALA A 271 23.96 -0.13 12.13
C ALA A 271 22.60 -0.38 12.82
N ILE A 272 22.63 -1.07 13.96
CA ILE A 272 21.44 -1.28 14.80
C ILE A 272 21.63 -0.45 16.07
N THR A 273 20.75 0.53 16.29
CA THR A 273 20.83 1.44 17.43
C THR A 273 19.54 1.49 18.22
N THR A 274 19.62 1.17 19.51
CA THR A 274 18.53 1.32 20.47
C THR A 274 19.08 1.66 21.86
N ASN A 275 18.35 2.43 22.66
CA ASN A 275 18.63 2.57 24.08
C ASN A 275 17.91 1.50 24.94
N ASN A 276 17.31 0.51 24.29
CA ASN A 276 16.56 -0.59 24.90
C ASN A 276 17.15 -1.94 24.44
N TYR A 277 16.39 -3.02 24.57
CA TYR A 277 16.77 -4.37 24.20
C TYR A 277 16.64 -4.61 22.69
N VAL A 278 17.55 -5.44 22.19
CA VAL A 278 17.36 -6.17 20.92
C VAL A 278 17.04 -7.61 21.26
N TYR A 279 16.04 -8.15 20.59
CA TYR A 279 15.57 -9.53 20.74
C TYR A 279 15.70 -10.27 19.42
N VAL A 280 16.29 -11.47 19.46
CA VAL A 280 16.20 -12.45 18.38
C VAL A 280 15.12 -13.47 18.76
N GLN A 281 14.08 -13.55 17.94
CA GLN A 281 12.91 -14.41 18.12
C GLN A 281 12.55 -15.07 16.78
N GLY A 282 13.38 -16.03 16.37
CA GLY A 282 13.17 -16.81 15.16
C GLY A 282 12.51 -18.16 15.42
N THR A 283 12.75 -19.08 14.50
CA THR A 283 12.57 -20.53 14.72
C THR A 283 13.90 -21.15 15.18
N SER A 284 13.89 -22.35 15.75
CA SER A 284 15.12 -23.03 16.24
C SER A 284 16.31 -23.07 15.27
N ASN A 285 16.09 -23.03 13.96
CA ASN A 285 17.13 -22.97 12.91
C ASN A 285 17.10 -21.68 12.06
N GLY A 286 16.32 -20.67 12.45
CA GLY A 286 16.40 -19.33 11.89
C GLY A 286 17.61 -18.58 12.44
N THR A 287 18.27 -17.77 11.60
CA THR A 287 19.49 -17.04 11.98
C THR A 287 19.32 -15.54 11.73
N SER A 288 19.72 -14.73 12.72
CA SER A 288 19.96 -13.30 12.52
C SER A 288 21.47 -13.06 12.44
N GLU A 289 21.94 -12.59 11.29
CA GLU A 289 23.35 -12.22 11.07
C GLU A 289 23.46 -10.70 11.15
N ILE A 290 24.18 -10.20 12.15
CA ILE A 290 24.37 -8.76 12.39
C ILE A 290 25.81 -8.41 12.02
N ASN A 291 26.00 -7.92 10.79
CA ASN A 291 27.30 -7.49 10.28
C ASN A 291 27.62 -6.02 10.61
N GLY A 292 26.58 -5.21 10.82
CA GLY A 292 26.73 -3.81 11.21
C GLY A 292 26.99 -3.62 12.69
N THR A 293 27.35 -2.38 13.09
CA THR A 293 27.55 -2.03 14.50
C THR A 293 26.25 -2.22 15.30
N LEU A 294 26.33 -2.94 16.41
CA LEU A 294 25.23 -3.12 17.35
C LEU A 294 25.42 -2.23 18.59
N THR A 295 24.55 -1.25 18.77
CA THR A 295 24.46 -0.42 19.97
C THR A 295 23.10 -0.64 20.65
N ALA A 296 23.09 -1.38 21.75
CA ALA A 296 21.89 -1.73 22.51
C ALA A 296 22.19 -1.85 24.01
N TYR A 297 21.16 -1.79 24.86
CA TYR A 297 21.33 -2.09 26.29
C TYR A 297 21.73 -3.56 26.50
N ARG A 298 21.07 -4.47 25.79
CA ARG A 298 21.42 -5.89 25.73
C ARG A 298 20.79 -6.54 24.49
N LEU A 299 21.50 -7.52 23.93
CA LEU A 299 20.98 -8.48 22.97
C LEU A 299 20.52 -9.75 23.70
N ASN A 300 19.26 -10.16 23.51
CA ASN A 300 18.72 -11.40 24.06
C ASN A 300 18.30 -12.32 22.90
N VAL A 301 18.66 -13.60 22.99
CA VAL A 301 18.26 -14.63 22.02
C VAL A 301 17.28 -15.57 22.73
N TYR A 302 16.04 -15.62 22.25
CA TYR A 302 15.00 -16.52 22.79
C TYR A 302 14.90 -17.81 21.99
N GLU A 303 14.84 -17.69 20.67
CA GLU A 303 14.76 -18.82 19.74
C GLU A 303 15.53 -18.48 18.44
N GLY A 304 16.27 -19.45 17.93
CA GLY A 304 17.14 -19.31 16.76
C GLY A 304 18.61 -19.04 17.12
N THR A 305 19.38 -18.62 16.11
CA THR A 305 20.81 -18.34 16.22
C THR A 305 21.08 -16.86 15.91
N VAL A 306 22.11 -16.30 16.55
CA VAL A 306 22.67 -14.99 16.19
C VAL A 306 24.14 -15.14 15.80
N GLU A 307 24.53 -14.45 14.75
CA GLU A 307 25.92 -14.31 14.30
C GLU A 307 26.29 -12.82 14.35
N LEU A 308 27.48 -12.50 14.88
CA LEU A 308 28.02 -11.15 15.08
C LEU A 308 29.41 -11.04 14.44
#